data_AF-A0A0R1JSS9-F1
#
_entry.id   AF-A0A0R1JSS9-F1
#
_cell.length_a   1.000
_cell.length_b   1.000
_cell.length_c   1.000
_cell.angle_alpha   90.00
_cell.angle_beta   90.00
_cell.angle_gamma   90.00
#
_symmetry.space_group_name_H-M   'P 1'
#
loop_
_entity.id
_entity.type
_entity.pdbx_description
1 polymer ?
#
loop_
_entity_poly.entity_id
_entity_poly.type
_entity_poly.pdbx_seq_one_letter_code
_entity_poly.pdbx_strand_id
1 'polypeptide(L)'
;MIIYPSIDKLLAKVPSRYSLAVLAAKRAHELETSGIRTLPDYKSKKTVGQALEEVAAGDVIIDPDSKLLERDAEKLDHEPGNEE
;
A
#
# COMPACT_ATOMS: atom_id res chain seq x y z
N MET A 1 -19.01 -8.09 -7.08
CA MET A 1 -17.90 -7.35 -6.44
C MET A 1 -17.75 -6.04 -7.18
N ILE A 2 -18.09 -4.92 -6.54
CA ILE A 2 -17.86 -3.59 -7.11
C ILE A 2 -16.52 -3.14 -6.56
N ILE A 3 -15.53 -3.04 -7.44
CA ILE A 3 -14.21 -2.50 -7.13
C ILE A 3 -14.34 -0.99 -7.35
N TYR A 4 -14.21 -0.23 -6.27
CA TYR A 4 -14.18 1.22 -6.33
C TYR A 4 -12.83 1.68 -5.81
N PRO A 5 -12.12 2.58 -6.51
CA PRO A 5 -12.46 3.21 -7.80
C PRO A 5 -12.16 2.32 -9.03
N SER A 6 -12.48 2.80 -10.24
CA SER A 6 -12.24 2.08 -11.50
C SER A 6 -10.75 1.81 -11.75
N ILE A 7 -10.44 0.64 -12.31
CA ILE A 7 -9.06 0.19 -12.61
C ILE A 7 -8.30 1.20 -13.49
N ASP A 8 -8.94 1.83 -14.48
CA ASP A 8 -8.31 2.87 -15.30
C ASP A 8 -7.74 4.03 -14.48
N LYS A 9 -8.47 4.51 -13.46
CA LYS A 9 -7.99 5.59 -12.59
C LYS A 9 -6.76 5.16 -11.79
N LEU A 10 -6.74 3.90 -11.37
CA LEU A 10 -5.63 3.31 -10.63
C LEU A 10 -4.41 3.14 -11.55
N LEU A 11 -4.63 2.67 -12.78
CA LEU A 11 -3.56 2.49 -13.76
C LEU A 11 -2.96 3.81 -14.27
N ALA A 12 -3.72 4.90 -14.23
CA ALA A 12 -3.19 6.24 -14.50
C ALA A 12 -2.18 6.71 -13.42
N LYS A 13 -2.25 6.17 -12.20
CA LYS A 13 -1.32 6.46 -11.10
C LYS A 13 -0.21 5.42 -10.99
N VAL A 14 -0.55 4.15 -11.17
CA VAL A 14 0.36 3.01 -11.09
C VAL A 14 0.32 2.27 -12.43
N PRO A 15 1.35 2.41 -13.29
CA PRO A 15 1.29 1.92 -14.67
C PRO A 15 1.26 0.39 -14.80
N SER A 16 1.49 -0.35 -13.71
CA SER A 16 1.54 -1.81 -13.71
C SER A 16 0.47 -2.42 -12.82
N ARG A 17 -0.36 -3.30 -13.39
CA ARG A 17 -1.44 -4.02 -12.68
C ARG A 17 -0.91 -4.87 -11.52
N TYR A 18 0.26 -5.49 -11.69
CA TYR A 18 0.89 -6.29 -10.66
C TYR A 18 1.35 -5.42 -9.49
N SER A 19 2.05 -4.32 -9.78
CA SER A 19 2.48 -3.36 -8.77
C SER A 19 1.29 -2.74 -8.03
N LEU A 20 0.19 -2.46 -8.73
CA LEU A 20 -1.06 -1.98 -8.13
C LEU A 20 -1.62 -3.01 -7.14
N ALA A 21 -1.67 -4.30 -7.51
CA ALA A 21 -2.17 -5.35 -6.64
C ALA A 21 -1.28 -5.52 -5.39
N VAL A 22 0.04 -5.52 -5.55
CA VAL A 22 1.00 -5.64 -4.45
C VAL A 22 0.93 -4.42 -3.52
N LEU A 23 0.86 -3.21 -4.08
CA LEU A 23 0.73 -1.96 -3.33
C LEU A 23 -0.57 -1.95 -2.52
N ALA A 24 -1.70 -2.28 -3.15
CA ALA A 24 -2.99 -2.33 -2.48
C ALA A 24 -3.01 -3.39 -1.38
N ALA A 25 -2.37 -4.54 -1.58
CA ALA A 25 -2.26 -5.59 -0.56
C ALA A 25 -1.41 -5.15 0.64
N LYS A 26 -0.22 -4.59 0.41
CA LYS A 26 0.63 -4.04 1.48
C LYS A 26 -0.11 -2.97 2.26
N ARG A 27 -0.69 -2.00 1.56
CA ARG A 27 -1.41 -0.89 2.18
C ARG A 27 -2.65 -1.36 2.95
N ALA A 28 -3.39 -2.33 2.42
CA ALA A 28 -4.52 -2.92 3.13
C ALA A 28 -4.08 -3.58 4.44
N HIS A 29 -2.95 -4.27 4.45
CA HIS A 29 -2.40 -4.86 5.66
C HIS A 29 -1.99 -3.80 6.70
N GLU A 30 -1.34 -2.72 6.27
CA GLU A 30 -1.03 -1.59 7.16
C GLU A 30 -2.28 -0.93 7.75
N LEU A 31 -3.36 -0.80 6.97
CA LEU A 31 -4.64 -0.31 7.45
C LEU A 31 -5.26 -1.25 8.50
N GLU A 32 -5.07 -2.55 8.38
CA GLU A 32 -5.56 -3.53 9.36
C GLU A 32 -4.71 -3.53 10.64
N THR A 33 -3.38 -3.42 10.51
CA THR A 33 -2.46 -3.48 11.65
C THR A 33 -2.37 -2.16 12.40
N SER A 34 -2.16 -1.05 11.68
CA SER A 34 -1.96 0.28 12.29
C SER A 34 -3.25 1.07 12.44
N GLY A 35 -4.28 0.77 11.63
CA GLY A 35 -5.54 1.54 11.62
C GLY A 35 -5.40 2.97 11.09
N ILE A 36 -4.22 3.36 10.59
CA ILE A 36 -3.91 4.72 10.15
C ILE A 36 -4.52 4.95 8.77
N ARG A 37 -5.64 5.65 8.77
CA ARG A 37 -6.36 6.08 7.58
C ARG A 37 -5.84 7.41 7.11
N THR A 38 -5.43 7.51 5.85
CA THR A 38 -4.98 8.78 5.26
C THR A 38 -6.17 9.57 4.71
N LEU A 39 -7.24 8.88 4.30
CA LEU A 39 -8.46 9.53 3.83
C LEU A 39 -9.48 9.75 4.96
N PRO A 40 -10.23 10.87 4.92
CA PRO A 40 -11.26 11.15 5.91
C PRO A 40 -12.51 10.28 5.76
N ASP A 41 -12.82 9.83 4.54
CA ASP A 41 -13.96 8.97 4.25
C ASP A 41 -13.60 7.93 3.17
N TYR A 42 -14.16 6.73 3.32
CA TYR A 42 -13.97 5.63 2.39
C TYR A 42 -15.32 5.08 1.95
N LYS A 43 -15.51 4.91 0.65
CA LYS A 43 -16.70 4.22 0.14
C LYS A 43 -16.64 2.72 0.36
N SER A 44 -15.43 2.16 0.39
CA SER A 44 -15.20 0.74 0.58
C SER A 44 -15.17 0.37 2.06
N LYS A 45 -15.95 -0.65 2.43
CA LYS A 45 -15.88 -1.25 3.78
C LYS A 45 -14.70 -2.20 3.96
N LYS A 46 -14.11 -2.67 2.86
CA LYS A 46 -12.97 -3.61 2.87
C LYS A 46 -11.67 -2.83 2.80
N THR A 47 -10.66 -3.26 3.55
CA THR A 47 -9.31 -2.65 3.62
C THR A 47 -8.64 -2.58 2.25
N VAL A 48 -8.80 -3.60 1.41
CA VAL A 48 -8.33 -3.56 0.01
C VAL A 48 -8.99 -2.44 -0.80
N GLY A 49 -10.29 -2.23 -0.66
CA GLY A 49 -10.97 -1.13 -1.35
C GLY A 49 -10.54 0.23 -0.81
N GLN A 50 -10.32 0.33 0.50
CA GLN A 50 -9.80 1.54 1.15
C GLN A 50 -8.41 1.90 0.64
N ALA A 51 -7.52 0.91 0.52
CA ALA A 51 -6.20 1.07 -0.05
C ALA A 51 -6.25 1.54 -1.50
N LEU A 52 -7.15 0.98 -2.32
CA LEU A 52 -7.35 1.43 -3.71
C LEU A 52 -7.87 2.87 -3.77
N GLU A 53 -8.72 3.29 -2.83
CA GLU A 53 -9.16 4.68 -2.73
C GLU A 53 -8.02 5.64 -2.40
N GLU A 54 -7.10 5.27 -1.49
CA GLU A 54 -5.91 6.08 -1.18
C GLU A 54 -4.94 6.17 -2.37
N VAL A 55 -4.74 5.06 -3.09
CA VAL A 55 -3.91 5.06 -4.31
C VAL A 55 -4.53 5.96 -5.39
N ALA A 56 -5.85 5.95 -5.53
CA ALA A 56 -6.53 6.82 -6.50
C ALA A 56 -6.53 8.30 -6.09
N ALA A 57 -6.62 8.59 -4.79
CA ALA A 57 -6.47 9.95 -4.25
C ALA A 57 -5.05 10.49 -4.43
N GLY A 58 -4.06 9.60 -4.53
CA GLY A 58 -2.65 9.94 -4.63
C GLY A 58 -1.96 10.09 -3.27
N ASP A 59 -2.65 9.73 -2.18
CA ASP A 59 -2.10 9.63 -0.83
C ASP A 59 -1.11 8.47 -0.69
N VAL A 60 -1.27 7.43 -1.51
CA VAL A 60 -0.38 6.28 -1.57
C VAL A 60 0.22 6.18 -2.97
N ILE A 61 1.53 6.34 -3.05
CA ILE A 61 2.30 6.26 -4.30
C ILE A 61 3.38 5.18 -4.17
N ILE A 62 3.72 4.57 -5.31
CA ILE A 62 4.93 3.76 -5.39
C ILE A 62 6.09 4.73 -5.49
N ASP A 63 6.95 4.73 -4.49
CA ASP A 63 8.19 5.48 -4.57
C ASP A 63 9.13 4.81 -5.59
N PRO A 64 9.49 5.49 -6.70
CA PRO A 64 10.30 4.90 -7.75
C PRO A 64 11.78 4.76 -7.38
N ASP A 65 12.23 5.44 -6.31
CA ASP A 65 13.61 5.35 -5.80
C ASP A 65 13.72 4.39 -4.61
N SER A 66 12.60 3.80 -4.17
CA SER A 66 12.55 2.75 -3.15
C SER A 66 13.19 1.47 -3.69
N LYS A 67 14.53 1.49 -3.72
CA LYS A 67 15.42 0.36 -3.86
C LYS A 67 15.45 -0.44 -2.56
N LEU A 68 14.30 -0.72 -1.97
CA LEU A 68 14.22 -1.91 -1.12
C LEU A 68 14.27 -3.11 -2.06
N LEU A 69 15.49 -3.45 -2.50
CA LEU A 69 15.74 -4.80 -2.97
C LEU A 69 15.38 -5.73 -1.82
N GLU A 70 14.85 -6.91 -2.13
CA GLU A 70 14.52 -7.95 -1.14
C GLU A 70 15.67 -8.19 -0.13
N ARG A 71 16.91 -7.95 -0.57
CA ARG A 71 18.15 -8.04 0.21
C ARG A 71 18.31 -7.01 1.34
N ASP A 72 17.67 -5.84 1.24
CA ASP A 72 17.80 -4.76 2.23
C ASP A 72 16.71 -4.85 3.31
N ALA A 73 15.55 -5.43 2.99
CA ALA A 73 14.51 -5.73 3.99
C ALA A 73 14.97 -6.79 5.01
N GLU A 74 15.77 -7.77 4.57
CA GLU A 74 16.37 -8.78 5.47
C GLU A 74 17.32 -8.19 6.52
N LYS A 75 17.84 -6.96 6.33
CA LYS A 75 18.75 -6.34 7.30
C LYS A 75 18.06 -5.63 8.47
N LEU A 76 16.78 -5.29 8.32
CA LEU A 76 16.02 -4.56 9.34
C LEU A 76 15.35 -5.51 10.37
N ASP A 77 15.14 -6.78 10.00
CA ASP A 77 14.66 -7.83 10.92
C ASP A 77 15.79 -8.46 11.78
N HIS A 78 17.04 -8.02 11.58
CA HIS A 78 18.21 -8.52 12.31
C HIS A 78 18.98 -7.39 13.02
N GLU A 79 18.28 -6.54 13.78
CA GLU A 79 18.93 -5.90 14.93
C GLU A 79 18.88 -6.89 16.11
N PRO A 80 19.99 -7.58 16.46
CA PRO A 80 20.07 -8.20 17.77
C PRO A 80 19.94 -7.07 18.79
N GLY A 81 18.89 -7.13 19.59
CA GLY A 81 18.72 -6.24 20.73
C GLY A 81 20.03 -6.20 21.52
N ASN A 82 20.54 -4.98 21.70
CA ASN A 82 21.63 -4.68 22.60
C ASN A 82 21.19 -5.02 24.03
N GLU A 83 21.38 -6.27 24.44
CA GLU A 83 21.43 -6.67 25.84
C GLU A 83 22.85 -6.43 26.37
N GLU A 84 23.02 -5.28 27.03
CA GLU A 84 24.13 -5.03 27.97
C GLU A 84 23.61 -5.25 29.40
#